data_AF-A0A554L0P1-F1
#
_entry.id   AF-A0A554L0P1-F1
#
_cell.length_a   1.000
_cell.length_b   1.000
_cell.length_c   1.000
_cell.angle_alpha   90.00
_cell.angle_beta   90.00
_cell.angle_gamma   90.00
#
_symmetry.space_group_name_H-M   'P 1'
#
loop_
_entity.id
_entity.type
_entity.pdbx_description
1 polymer ?
#
loop_
_entity_poly.entity_id
_entity_poly.type
_entity_poly.pdbx_seq_one_letter_code
_entity_poly.pdbx_strand_id
1 'polypeptide(L)' 'MKKHLLKCWLWKALWALSVIAFVLAWVSVIRRAPIGQFDPLFLFWNALILGVLAVPIKLDCQTCETCTVPAPRQM' A
#
# COMPACT_ATOMS: atom_id res chain seq x y z
N MET A 1 0.21 0.81 -23.86
CA MET A 1 0.40 1.97 -22.94
C MET A 1 -0.61 2.06 -21.79
N LYS A 2 -1.94 2.02 -21.97
CA LYS A 2 -2.93 2.20 -20.86
C LYS A 2 -2.90 1.15 -19.73
N LYS A 3 -2.54 -0.10 -20.02
CA LYS A 3 -2.55 -1.22 -19.04
C LYS A 3 -1.52 -1.03 -17.90
N HIS A 4 -0.37 -0.44 -18.19
CA HIS A 4 0.68 -0.19 -17.21
C HIS A 4 0.35 0.98 -16.28
N LEU A 5 -0.26 2.04 -16.81
CA LEU A 5 -0.77 3.16 -16.01
C LEU A 5 -1.81 2.69 -14.98
N LEU A 6 -2.72 1.80 -15.39
CA LEU A 6 -3.72 1.23 -14.48
C LEU A 6 -3.09 0.38 -13.37
N LYS A 7 -2.11 -0.47 -13.71
CA LYS A 7 -1.37 -1.27 -12.71
C LYS A 7 -0.68 -0.39 -11.68
N CYS A 8 -0.09 0.72 -12.10
CA CYS A 8 0.62 1.60 -11.18
C CYS A 8 -0.29 2.43 -10.30
N TRP A 9 -1.41 2.89 -10.84
CA TRP A 9 -2.46 3.52 -10.03
C TRP A 9 -3.05 2.53 -9.02
N LEU A 10 -3.28 1.30 -9.45
CA LEU A 10 -3.76 0.21 -8.60
C LEU A 10 -2.79 -0.08 -7.46
N TRP A 11 -1.49 -0.16 -7.75
CA TRP A 11 -0.45 -0.29 -6.72
C TRP A 11 -0.53 0.84 -5.70
N LYS A 12 -0.58 2.09 -6.18
CA LYS A 12 -0.59 3.27 -5.32
C LYS A 12 -1.83 3.30 -4.42
N ALA A 13 -2.98 2.89 -4.95
CA ALA A 13 -4.23 2.76 -4.20
C ALA A 13 -4.15 1.64 -3.14
N LEU A 14 -3.67 0.44 -3.50
CA LEU A 14 -3.48 -0.66 -2.55
C LEU A 14 -2.50 -0.28 -1.43
N TRP A 15 -1.42 0.40 -1.78
CA TRP A 15 -0.41 0.83 -0.82
C TRP A 15 -0.96 1.90 0.14
N ALA A 16 -1.70 2.89 -0.38
CA ALA A 16 -2.36 3.89 0.44
C ALA A 16 -3.39 3.27 1.40
N LEU A 17 -4.20 2.32 0.91
CA LEU A 17 -5.17 1.59 1.74
C LEU A 17 -4.49 0.75 2.83
N SER A 18 -3.36 0.10 2.51
CA SER A 18 -2.54 -0.63 3.49
C SER A 18 -2.05 0.30 4.62
N VAL A 19 -1.49 1.46 4.27
CA VAL A 19 -1.02 2.44 5.26
C VAL A 19 -2.16 2.96 6.13
N ILE A 20 -3.31 3.30 5.53
CA ILE A 20 -4.48 3.76 6.27
C ILE A 20 -4.97 2.68 7.24
N ALA A 21 -5.10 1.43 6.80
CA ALA A 21 -5.50 0.32 7.65
C ALA A 21 -4.52 0.09 8.81
N PHE A 22 -3.22 0.23 8.55
CA PHE A 22 -2.19 0.12 9.58
C PHE A 22 -2.29 1.24 10.63
N VAL A 23 -2.48 2.49 10.19
CA VAL A 23 -2.67 3.64 11.09
C VAL A 23 -3.93 3.48 11.92
N LEU A 24 -5.03 3.00 11.34
CA LEU A 24 -6.26 2.71 12.07
C LEU A 24 -6.06 1.60 13.10
N ALA A 25 -5.36 0.52 12.75
CA ALA A 25 -5.00 -0.53 13.71
C ALA A 25 -4.17 0.04 14.88
N TRP A 26 -3.17 0.88 14.58
CA TRP A 26 -2.32 1.53 15.57
C TRP A 26 -3.12 2.45 16.52
N VAL A 27 -3.99 3.29 15.97
CA VAL A 27 -4.85 4.19 16.77
C VAL A 27 -5.82 3.38 17.64
N SER A 28 -6.37 2.28 17.11
CA SER A 28 -7.25 1.36 17.85
C SER A 28 -6.55 0.76 19.07
N VAL A 29 -5.29 0.33 18.92
CA VAL A 29 -4.47 -0.18 20.03
C VAL A 29 -4.20 0.90 21.07
N ILE A 30 -3.83 2.12 20.66
CA ILE A 30 -3.58 3.23 21.60
C ILE A 30 -4.84 3.59 22.39
N ARG A 31 -6.00 3.66 21.72
CA ARG A 31 -7.27 3.99 22.37
C ARG A 31 -7.87 2.84 23.17
N ARG A 32 -7.28 1.63 23.08
CA ARG A 32 -7.82 0.38 23.65
C ARG A 32 -9.30 0.17 23.31
N ALA A 33 -9.69 0.61 22.12
CA ALA A 33 -11.08 0.61 21.68
C ALA A 33 -11.12 0.35 20.17
N PRO A 34 -12.07 -0.48 19.69
CA PRO A 34 -12.24 -0.73 18.26
C PRO A 34 -12.61 0.56 17.53
N ILE A 35 -12.21 0.67 16.26
CA ILE A 35 -12.62 1.79 15.40
C ILE A 35 -13.88 1.36 14.66
N GLY A 36 -15.04 1.84 15.15
CA GLY A 36 -16.34 1.43 14.65
C GLY A 36 -16.61 -0.04 14.96
N GLN A 37 -16.80 -0.85 13.91
CA GLN A 37 -17.04 -2.30 14.01
C GLN A 37 -15.79 -3.16 13.77
N PHE A 38 -14.64 -2.54 13.53
CA PHE A 38 -13.44 -3.26 13.11
C PHE A 38 -12.45 -3.44 14.27
N ASP A 39 -12.14 -4.70 14.55
CA ASP A 39 -11.11 -5.06 15.52
C ASP A 39 -9.71 -4.63 15.06
N PRO A 40 -8.82 -4.21 15.99
CA PRO A 40 -7.45 -3.84 15.66
C PRO A 40 -6.69 -4.97 14.96
N LEU A 41 -6.92 -6.22 15.35
CA LEU A 41 -6.31 -7.39 14.73
C LEU A 41 -6.76 -7.56 13.28
N PHE A 42 -8.05 -7.34 13.00
CA PHE A 42 -8.61 -7.40 11.65
C PHE A 42 -8.01 -6.30 10.76
N LEU A 43 -7.92 -5.06 11.26
CA LEU A 43 -7.32 -3.94 10.53
C LEU A 43 -5.83 -4.19 10.23
N PHE A 44 -5.08 -4.75 11.18
CA PHE A 44 -3.68 -5.10 11.01
C PHE A 44 -3.48 -6.16 9.92
N TRP A 45 -4.26 -7.24 9.93
CA TRP A 45 -4.18 -8.29 8.91
C TRP A 45 -4.52 -7.77 7.51
N ASN A 46 -5.55 -6.93 7.39
CA ASN A 46 -5.88 -6.29 6.11
C ASN A 46 -4.75 -5.38 5.62
N ALA A 47 -4.14 -4.60 6.51
CA ALA A 47 -2.98 -3.78 6.17
C ALA A 47 -1.83 -4.62 5.62
N LEU A 48 -1.54 -5.75 6.26
CA LEU A 48 -0.44 -6.65 5.89
C LEU A 48 -0.70 -7.35 4.57
N ILE A 49 -1.91 -7.88 4.35
CA ILE A 49 -2.30 -8.52 3.08
C ILE A 49 -2.24 -7.52 1.93
N LEU A 50 -2.82 -6.33 2.10
CA LEU A 50 -2.80 -5.28 1.07
C LEU A 50 -1.38 -4.79 0.77
N GLY A 51 -0.54 -4.69 1.82
CA GLY A 51 0.87 -4.32 1.68
C GLY A 51 1.67 -5.36 0.91
N VAL A 52 1.52 -6.65 1.24
CA VAL A 52 2.18 -7.76 0.54
C VAL A 52 1.70 -7.87 -0.90
N LEU A 53 0.39 -7.74 -1.17
CA LEU A 53 -0.15 -7.73 -2.53
C LEU A 53 0.37 -6.54 -3.36
N ALA A 54 0.70 -5.42 -2.72
CA ALA A 54 1.26 -4.26 -3.40
C ALA A 54 2.74 -4.49 -3.81
N VAL A 55 3.51 -5.34 -3.13
CA VAL A 55 4.93 -5.59 -3.45
C VAL A 55 5.16 -6.08 -4.89
N PRO A 56 4.52 -7.17 -5.39
CA PRO A 56 4.75 -7.65 -6.74
C PRO A 56 4.30 -6.64 -7.81
N ILE A 57 3.25 -5.85 -7.54
CA ILE A 57 2.79 -4.80 -8.47
C ILE A 57 3.80 -3.65 -8.53
N LYS A 58 4.49 -3.34 -7.42
CA LYS A 58 5.58 -2.35 -7.40
C LYS A 58 6.76 -2.78 -8.27
N LEU A 59 7.16 -4.06 -8.15
CA LEU A 59 8.25 -4.65 -8.94
C LEU A 59 7.95 -4.61 -10.45
N ASP A 60 6.70 -4.87 -10.84
CA ASP A 60 6.22 -4.76 -12.25
C ASP A 60 6.17 -3.29 -12.73
N CYS A 61 6.03 -2.33 -11.82
CA CYS A 61 5.97 -0.89 -12.13
C CYS A 61 7.34 -0.20 -12.22
N GLN A 62 8.40 -0.74 -11.61
CA GLN A 62 9.74 -0.14 -11.67
C GLN A 62 10.35 -0.14 -13.10
N THR A 63 9.85 -0.98 -13.99
CA THR A 63 10.21 -1.01 -15.41
C THR A 63 9.40 -0.03 -16.28
N CYS A 64 8.44 0.72 -15.70
CA CYS A 64 7.66 1.71 -16.44
C CYS A 64 8.33 3.09 -16.43
N GLU A 65 8.56 3.65 -17.63
CA GLU A 65 9.12 5.00 -17.83
C GLU A 65 8.33 6.10 -17.10
N THR A 66 7.04 5.92 -16.82
CA THR A 66 6.21 6.88 -16.07
C THR A 66 6.48 6.89 -14.55
N CYS A 67 7.18 5.89 -14.01
CA CYS A 67 7.56 5.79 -12.60
C CYS A 67 9.03 6.12 -12.34
N THR A 68 9.75 6.53 -13.39
CA THR A 68 11.09 7.09 -13.24
C THR A 68 11.00 8.47 -12.59
N VAL A 69 10.96 8.50 -11.26
CA VAL A 69 11.79 9.49 -10.57
C VAL A 69 13.20 9.17 -11.05
N PRO A 70 13.96 10.11 -11.66
CA PRO A 70 15.27 9.80 -12.21
C PRO A 70 16.08 9.11 -11.12
N ALA A 71 16.37 7.82 -11.33
CA ALA A 71 17.32 7.12 -10.47
C ALA A 71 18.60 7.96 -10.48
N PRO A 72 19.24 8.24 -9.33
CA PRO A 72 20.55 8.85 -9.37
C PRO A 72 21.41 7.93 -10.23
N ARG A 73 21.95 8.50 -11.32
CA ARG A 73 22.92 7.86 -12.20
C ARG A 73 23.87 7.05 -11.33
N GLN A 74 23.87 5.73 -11.52
CA GLN A 74 25.02 4.94 -11.11
C GLN A 74 26.20 5.47 -11.92
N MET A 75 27.06 6.23 -11.25
CA MET A 75 28.46 6.39 -11.64
C MET A 75 29.24 5.25 -11.02
#